data_AF-A0A846TB48-F1
#
_entry.id   AF-A0A846TB48-F1
#
_cell.length_a   1.000
_cell.length_b   1.000
_cell.length_c   1.000
_cell.angle_alpha   90.00
_cell.angle_beta   90.00
_cell.angle_gamma   90.00
#
_symmetry.space_group_name_H-M   'P 1'
#
loop_
_entity.id
_entity.type
_entity.pdbx_description
1 polymer ?
#
loop_
_entity_poly.entity_id
_entity_poly.type
_entity_poly.pdbx_seq_one_letter_code
_entity_poly.pdbx_strand_id
1 'polypeptide(L)'
;MALASWLETFRQEFACEVEGSLPVWTIEVQPADLAVSFDPHQLRQVLWNLCANACQHGVRPGETSQIGLCAGLDHGRLTPFLEVCDAGPGIAAENLVKLFEPFLPPGPKAPV
;
A
#
# COMPACT_ATOMS: atom_id res chain seq x y z
N MET A 1 -7.24 7.73 16.45
CA MET A 1 -7.95 8.18 15.23
C MET A 1 -8.77 7.01 14.71
N ALA A 2 -10.00 7.23 14.22
CA ALA A 2 -10.78 6.16 13.61
C ALA A 2 -10.13 5.77 12.26
N LEU A 3 -9.69 4.52 12.14
CA LEU A 3 -8.90 4.07 11.00
C LEU A 3 -9.74 4.08 9.71
N ALA A 4 -10.97 3.58 9.77
CA ALA A 4 -11.88 3.51 8.62
C ALA A 4 -12.07 4.87 7.93
N SER A 5 -12.36 5.92 8.71
CA SER A 5 -12.51 7.27 8.16
C SER A 5 -11.22 7.80 7.55
N TRP A 6 -10.07 7.50 8.15
CA TRP A 6 -8.79 7.97 7.64
C TRP A 6 -8.40 7.26 6.33
N LEU A 7 -8.66 5.96 6.22
CA LEU A 7 -8.45 5.19 4.99
C LEU A 7 -9.32 5.68 3.84
N GLU A 8 -10.56 6.08 4.12
CA GLU A 8 -11.45 6.67 3.11
C GLU A 8 -10.94 8.04 2.63
N THR A 9 -10.42 8.87 3.54
CA THR A 9 -9.74 10.13 3.15
C THR A 9 -8.50 9.85 2.28
N PHE A 10 -7.65 8.91 2.69
CA PHE A 10 -6.48 8.51 1.92
C PHE A 10 -6.86 8.03 0.50
N ARG A 11 -7.91 7.22 0.36
CA ARG A 11 -8.41 6.76 -0.95
C ARG A 11 -8.77 7.94 -1.86
N GLN A 12 -9.44 8.96 -1.31
CA GLN A 12 -9.86 10.14 -2.06
C GLN A 12 -8.64 10.96 -2.51
N GLU A 13 -7.67 11.19 -1.61
CA GLU A 13 -6.40 11.85 -1.92
C GLU A 13 -5.66 11.11 -3.04
N PHE A 14 -5.51 9.79 -2.93
CA PHE A 14 -4.86 8.95 -3.94
C PHE A 14 -5.55 9.05 -5.31
N ALA A 15 -6.88 9.05 -5.35
CA ALA A 15 -7.62 9.17 -6.59
C ALA A 15 -7.45 10.55 -7.27
N CYS A 16 -7.17 11.61 -6.51
CA CYS A 16 -6.93 12.94 -7.07
C CYS A 16 -5.52 13.13 -7.63
N GLU A 17 -4.54 12.41 -7.07
CA GLU A 17 -3.12 12.60 -7.38
C GLU A 17 -2.56 11.55 -8.36
N VAL A 18 -3.21 10.39 -8.53
CA VAL A 18 -2.73 9.36 -9.45
C VAL A 18 -3.09 9.67 -10.91
N GLU A 19 -2.10 9.57 -11.79
CA GLU A 19 -2.31 9.66 -13.24
C GLU A 19 -2.72 8.29 -13.81
N GLY A 20 -3.71 8.25 -14.71
CA GLY A 20 -4.14 7.04 -15.41
C GLY A 20 -5.47 6.46 -14.93
N SER A 21 -5.64 5.14 -15.08
CA SER A 21 -6.88 4.46 -14.67
C SER A 21 -6.94 4.29 -13.16
N LEU A 22 -8.03 4.75 -12.55
CA LEU A 22 -8.26 4.57 -11.12
C LEU A 22 -8.44 3.08 -10.77
N PRO A 23 -7.82 2.59 -9.68
CA PRO A 23 -8.05 1.24 -9.21
C PRO A 23 -9.47 1.08 -8.65
N VAL A 24 -9.97 -0.15 -8.70
CA VAL A 24 -11.15 -0.58 -7.94
C VAL A 24 -10.70 -0.81 -6.49
N TRP A 25 -11.41 -0.18 -5.54
CA TRP A 25 -11.06 -0.23 -4.13
C TRP A 25 -12.03 -1.09 -3.32
N THR A 26 -11.47 -1.85 -2.38
CA THR A 26 -12.19 -2.48 -1.27
C THR A 26 -11.54 -2.04 0.03
N ILE A 27 -12.32 -1.54 0.98
CA ILE A 27 -11.84 -1.15 2.31
C ILE A 27 -12.69 -1.87 3.35
N GLU A 28 -12.06 -2.71 4.15
CA GLU A 28 -12.68 -3.47 5.23
C GLU A 28 -11.94 -3.21 6.53
N VAL A 29 -12.66 -2.71 7.55
CA VAL A 29 -12.09 -2.44 8.87
C VAL A 29 -12.96 -3.09 9.93
N GLN A 30 -12.38 -3.98 10.73
CA GLN A 30 -13.09 -4.74 11.76
C GLN A 30 -12.34 -4.71 13.11
N PRO A 31 -12.90 -4.13 14.18
CA PRO A 31 -14.23 -3.51 14.23
C PRO A 31 -14.28 -2.17 13.48
N ALA A 32 -15.47 -1.73 13.05
CA ALA A 32 -15.62 -0.50 12.27
C ALA A 32 -15.16 0.78 12.99
N ASP A 33 -15.15 0.75 14.33
CA ASP A 33 -14.68 1.81 15.22
C ASP A 33 -13.21 1.63 15.65
N LEU A 34 -12.45 0.75 14.98
CA LEU A 34 -11.04 0.51 15.27
C LEU A 34 -10.24 1.83 15.31
N ALA A 35 -9.80 2.16 16.51
CA ALA A 35 -9.01 3.36 16.78
C ALA A 35 -7.54 3.01 16.92
N VAL A 36 -6.69 3.69 16.17
CA VAL A 36 -5.24 3.47 16.17
C VAL A 36 -4.50 4.79 16.37
N SER A 37 -3.30 4.72 16.95
CA SER A 37 -2.38 5.85 17.09
C SER A 37 -1.20 5.62 16.15
N PHE A 38 -0.98 6.56 15.25
CA PHE A 38 0.08 6.55 14.24
C PHE A 38 0.36 7.98 13.81
N ASP A 39 1.52 8.19 13.18
CA ASP A 39 1.80 9.43 12.45
C ASP A 39 1.07 9.37 11.09
N PRO A 40 0.08 10.25 10.83
CA PRO A 40 -0.66 10.24 9.57
C PRO A 40 0.23 10.44 8.35
N HIS A 41 1.34 11.17 8.47
CA HIS A 41 2.21 11.44 7.35
C HIS A 41 3.01 10.20 6.95
N GLN A 42 3.52 9.48 7.94
CA GLN A 42 4.27 8.25 7.70
C GLN A 42 3.37 7.15 7.14
N LEU A 43 2.17 6.97 7.70
CA LEU A 43 1.23 5.97 7.18
C LEU A 43 0.80 6.28 5.75
N ARG A 44 0.50 7.55 5.44
CA ARG A 44 0.20 8.00 4.07
C ARG A 44 1.34 7.64 3.12
N GLN A 45 2.59 7.91 3.48
CA GLN A 45 3.75 7.62 2.64
C GLN A 45 3.90 6.11 2.38
N VAL A 46 3.73 5.27 3.40
CA VAL A 46 3.80 3.81 3.25
C VAL A 46 2.70 3.33 2.31
N LEU A 47 1.45 3.73 2.56
CA LEU A 47 0.32 3.32 1.72
C LEU A 47 0.43 3.84 0.30
N TRP A 48 0.92 5.08 0.12
CA TRP A 48 1.17 5.65 -1.20
C TRP A 48 2.11 4.77 -2.02
N ASN A 49 3.25 4.38 -1.43
CA ASN A 49 4.22 3.53 -2.10
C ASN A 49 3.64 2.17 -2.47
N LEU A 50 2.91 1.52 -1.55
CA LEU A 50 2.30 0.22 -1.81
C LEU A 50 1.21 0.30 -2.88
N CYS A 51 0.34 1.31 -2.83
CA CYS A 51 -0.74 1.49 -3.80
C CYS A 51 -0.20 1.90 -5.19
N ALA A 52 0.83 2.75 -5.24
CA ALA A 52 1.50 3.10 -6.49
C ALA A 52 2.16 1.86 -7.12
N ASN A 53 2.82 1.02 -6.32
CA ASN A 53 3.39 -0.24 -6.77
C ASN A 53 2.30 -1.19 -7.30
N ALA A 54 1.15 -1.29 -6.61
CA ALA A 54 0.01 -2.09 -7.05
C ALA A 54 -0.54 -1.60 -8.41
N CYS A 55 -0.69 -0.29 -8.61
CA CYS A 55 -1.13 0.27 -9.89
C CYS A 55 -0.11 0.05 -11.03
N GLN A 56 1.19 0.12 -10.73
CA GLN A 56 2.24 0.00 -11.76
C GLN A 56 2.59 -1.45 -12.11
N HIS A 57 2.55 -2.35 -11.13
CA HIS A 57 3.06 -3.72 -11.24
C HIS A 57 2.05 -4.80 -10.87
N GLY A 58 1.01 -4.46 -10.10
CA GLY A 58 -0.03 -5.37 -9.62
C GLY A 58 -1.22 -5.54 -10.57
N VAL A 59 -1.02 -5.29 -11.87
CA VAL A 59 -2.10 -5.35 -12.88
C VAL A 59 -1.65 -6.18 -14.07
N ARG A 60 -2.52 -7.08 -14.55
CA ARG A 60 -2.26 -7.82 -15.79
C ARG A 60 -2.57 -6.94 -17.01
N PRO A 61 -1.88 -7.15 -18.15
CA PRO A 61 -2.15 -6.37 -19.36
C PRO A 61 -3.64 -6.42 -19.76
N GLY A 62 -4.29 -5.26 -19.82
CA GLY A 62 -5.71 -5.14 -20.19
C GLY A 62 -6.71 -5.25 -19.03
N GLU A 63 -6.25 -5.48 -17.80
CA GLU A 63 -7.10 -5.49 -16.60
C GLU A 63 -7.09 -4.13 -15.88
N THR A 64 -8.09 -3.90 -15.05
CA THR A 64 -8.14 -2.73 -14.15
C THR A 64 -7.44 -3.08 -12.84
N SER A 65 -6.62 -2.16 -12.32
CA SER A 65 -5.99 -2.31 -11.01
C SER A 65 -7.02 -2.52 -9.90
N GLN A 66 -6.71 -3.38 -8.94
CA GLN A 66 -7.52 -3.62 -7.76
C GLN A 66 -6.67 -3.43 -6.51
N ILE A 67 -7.21 -2.71 -5.52
CA ILE A 67 -6.54 -2.46 -4.24
C ILE A 67 -7.53 -2.77 -3.11
N GLY A 68 -7.15 -3.73 -2.26
CA GLY A 68 -7.83 -4.07 -1.01
C GLY A 68 -7.06 -3.52 0.19
N LEU A 69 -7.77 -2.82 1.09
CA LEU A 69 -7.26 -2.38 2.39
C LEU A 69 -8.06 -3.08 3.48
N CYS A 70 -7.44 -4.06 4.15
CA CYS A 70 -8.10 -4.84 5.20
C CYS A 70 -7.42 -4.55 6.55
N ALA A 71 -8.18 -4.10 7.53
CA ALA A 71 -7.65 -3.78 8.85
C ALA A 71 -8.45 -4.45 9.96
N GLY A 72 -7.75 -4.85 11.01
CA GLY A 72 -8.41 -5.40 12.17
C GLY A 72 -7.48 -5.58 13.36
N LEU A 73 -7.94 -6.38 14.32
CA LEU A 73 -7.16 -6.77 15.49
C LEU A 73 -6.77 -8.25 15.36
N ASP A 74 -5.48 -8.54 15.51
CA ASP A 74 -5.02 -9.92 15.62
C ASP A 74 -5.58 -10.56 16.90
N HIS A 75 -6.28 -11.69 16.72
CA HIS A 75 -7.07 -12.37 17.76
C HIS A 75 -6.24 -12.83 18.97
N GLY A 76 -4.91 -12.92 18.84
CA GLY A 76 -4.02 -13.32 19.94
C GLY A 76 -3.43 -12.18 20.76
N ARG A 77 -3.17 -11.02 20.14
CA ARG A 77 -2.35 -9.95 20.73
C ARG A 77 -3.05 -8.60 20.83
N LEU A 78 -4.29 -8.49 20.35
CA LEU A 78 -5.01 -7.21 20.19
C LEU A 78 -4.14 -6.17 19.46
N THR A 79 -3.26 -6.65 18.59
CA THR A 79 -2.37 -5.79 17.82
C THR A 79 -3.11 -5.40 16.55
N PRO A 80 -3.24 -4.09 16.26
CA PRO A 80 -3.86 -3.64 15.03
C PRO A 80 -3.00 -4.05 13.84
N PHE A 81 -3.64 -4.52 12.78
CA PHE A 81 -3.01 -4.77 11.49
C PHE A 81 -3.70 -3.97 10.39
N LEU A 82 -2.96 -3.72 9.32
CA LEU A 82 -3.46 -3.19 8.06
C LEU A 82 -2.75 -3.94 6.93
N GLU A 83 -3.54 -4.65 6.14
CA GLU A 83 -3.13 -5.38 4.94
C GLU A 83 -3.43 -4.55 3.71
N VAL A 84 -2.51 -4.59 2.75
CA VAL A 84 -2.66 -3.99 1.42
C VAL A 84 -2.53 -5.11 0.40
N CYS A 85 -3.58 -5.33 -0.37
CA CYS A 85 -3.69 -6.43 -1.33
C CYS A 85 -3.91 -5.91 -2.73
N ASP A 86 -3.26 -6.52 -3.72
CA ASP A 86 -3.51 -6.30 -5.14
C ASP A 86 -3.88 -7.63 -5.86
N ALA A 87 -4.41 -7.53 -7.08
CA ALA A 87 -4.82 -8.68 -7.90
C ALA A 87 -3.77 -9.06 -8.97
N GLY A 88 -2.52 -8.66 -8.77
CA GLY A 88 -1.44 -8.83 -9.73
C GLY A 88 -0.91 -10.27 -9.82
N PRO A 89 0.08 -10.49 -10.70
CA PRO A 89 0.73 -11.80 -10.87
C PRO A 89 1.57 -12.22 -9.66
N GLY A 90 1.71 -11.36 -8.65
CA GLY A 90 2.63 -11.53 -7.53
C GLY A 90 4.08 -11.21 -7.90
N ILE A 91 4.97 -11.39 -6.92
CA ILE A 91 6.40 -11.09 -7.06
C ILE A 91 7.16 -12.41 -7.25
N ALA A 92 8.03 -12.47 -8.26
CA ALA A 92 8.91 -13.62 -8.49
C ALA A 92 9.81 -13.88 -7.28
N ALA A 93 10.08 -15.15 -6.95
CA ALA A 93 10.79 -15.54 -5.73
C ALA A 93 12.19 -14.92 -5.64
N GLU A 94 12.86 -14.74 -6.77
CA GLU A 94 14.20 -14.13 -6.82
C GLU A 94 14.18 -12.64 -6.44
N ASN A 95 13.06 -11.96 -6.66
CA ASN A 95 12.88 -10.54 -6.36
C ASN A 95 12.43 -10.29 -4.92
N LEU A 96 11.81 -11.29 -4.25
CA LEU A 96 11.37 -11.16 -2.85
C LEU A 96 12.54 -10.82 -1.91
N VAL A 97 13.73 -11.37 -2.17
CA VAL A 97 14.93 -11.13 -1.35
C VAL A 97 15.38 -9.67 -1.38
N LYS A 98 15.07 -8.95 -2.46
CA LYS A 98 15.51 -7.56 -2.69
C LYS A 98 14.40 -6.53 -2.50
N LEU A 99 13.20 -6.95 -2.10
CA LEU A 99 12.01 -6.09 -2.09
C LEU A 99 12.19 -4.82 -1.25
N PHE A 100 12.99 -4.90 -0.19
CA PHE A 100 13.25 -3.82 0.75
C PHE A 100 14.69 -3.26 0.67
N GLU A 101 15.47 -3.69 -0.33
CA GLU A 101 16.78 -3.08 -0.56
C GLU A 101 16.59 -1.67 -1.15
N PRO A 102 17.26 -0.64 -0.61
CA PRO A 102 17.21 0.68 -1.20
C PRO A 102 17.70 0.65 -2.64
N PHE A 103 16.97 1.29 -3.56
CA PHE A 103 17.48 1.58 -4.90
C PHE A 103 18.55 2.67 -4.80
N LEU A 104 19.75 2.31 -4.33
CA LEU A 104 20.88 3.23 -4.33
C LEU A 104 21.25 3.53 -5.78
N PRO A 105 21.26 4.79 -6.23
CA PRO A 105 21.87 5.12 -7.50
C PRO A 105 23.35 4.68 -7.44
N PRO A 106 23.92 4.17 -8.56
CA PRO A 106 25.32 3.79 -8.58
C PRO A 106 26.16 4.97 -8.11
N GLY A 107 26.98 4.74 -7.07
CA GLY A 107 27.81 5.78 -6.48
C GLY A 107 28.73 6.43 -7.51
N PRO A 108 29.26 7.65 -7.22
CA PRO A 108 30.14 8.35 -8.15
C PRO A 108 31.32 7.43 -8.52
N LYS A 109 31.55 7.27 -9.84
CA LYS A 109 32.76 6.60 -10.33
C LYS A 109 33.95 7.36 -9.76
N ALA A 110 34.84 6.64 -9.05
CA ALA A 110 36.08 7.22 -8.56
C ALA A 110 36.84 7.88 -9.73
N PRO A 111 37.40 9.08 -9.55
CA PRO A 111 38.28 9.66 -10.57
C PRO A 111 39.48 8.74 -10.75
N VAL A 112 39.81 8.51 -12.02
CA VAL A 112 40.94 7.68 -12.50
C VAL A 112 42.27 8.30 -12.10
#